data_AF-A0A424MME4-F1
#
_entry.id   AF-A0A424MME4-F1
#
_cell.length_a   1.000
_cell.length_b   1.000
_cell.length_c   1.000
_cell.angle_alpha   90.00
_cell.angle_beta   90.00
_cell.angle_gamma   90.00
#
_symmetry.space_group_name_H-M   'P 1'
#
loop_
_entity.id
_entity.type
_entity.pdbx_description
1 polymer ?
#
loop_
_entity_poly.entity_id
_entity_poly.type
_entity_poly.pdbx_seq_one_letter_code
_entity_poly.pdbx_strand_id
1 'polypeptide(L)'
;MNYKFSKRELLLFKILGAAIVMIGLFYGTSYVASEITKSKNLIFLEVNKFNNKKQLLAQIKALETNKTLETSPDDFLADLAKNNILFEQKGDEIFISGLSNLAALEIMTNIEDSNISVESFKFIVDDSTNITLSFKFNG
;
A
#
# COMPACT_ATOMS: atom_id res chain seq x y z
N MET A 1 22.66 72.26 25.51
CA MET A 1 21.34 72.56 24.92
C MET A 1 20.31 71.66 25.60
N ASN A 2 19.60 72.15 26.62
CA ASN A 2 18.64 71.37 27.41
C ASN A 2 17.22 71.63 26.88
N TYR A 3 16.77 70.80 25.94
CA TYR A 3 15.39 70.88 25.45
C TYR A 3 14.45 70.28 26.51
N LYS A 4 13.55 71.11 27.06
CA LYS A 4 12.46 70.65 27.92
C LYS A 4 11.22 70.46 27.06
N PHE A 5 10.79 69.22 26.91
CA PHE A 5 9.54 68.89 26.22
C PHE A 5 8.35 69.58 26.86
N SER A 6 7.48 70.15 26.03
CA SER A 6 6.19 70.65 26.44
C SER A 6 5.25 69.52 26.86
N LYS A 7 4.22 69.85 27.64
CA LYS A 7 3.20 68.87 28.07
C LYS A 7 2.52 68.16 26.90
N ARG A 8 2.38 68.82 25.75
CA ARG A 8 1.78 68.25 24.52
C ARG A 8 2.69 67.22 23.87
N GLU A 9 3.99 67.50 23.77
CA GLU A 9 4.97 66.56 23.22
C GLU A 9 5.09 65.32 24.12
N LEU A 10 5.10 65.51 25.44
CA LEU A 10 5.12 64.40 26.39
C LEU A 10 3.88 63.48 26.25
N LEU A 11 2.70 64.06 26.00
CA LEU A 11 1.46 63.31 25.74
C LEU A 11 1.56 62.52 24.43
N LEU A 12 2.06 63.14 23.36
CA LEU A 12 2.30 62.50 22.07
C LEU A 12 3.24 61.31 22.19
N PHE A 13 4.35 61.44 22.93
CA PHE A 13 5.27 60.32 23.17
C PHE A 13 4.64 59.16 23.95
N LYS A 14 3.76 59.44 24.92
CA LYS A 14 3.01 58.39 25.63
C LYS A 14 2.06 57.64 24.71
N ILE A 15 1.33 58.35 23.86
CA ILE A 15 0.41 57.75 22.88
C ILE A 15 1.20 56.91 21.87
N LEU A 16 2.32 57.44 21.38
CA LEU A 16 3.20 56.72 20.44
C LEU A 16 3.76 55.44 21.07
N GLY A 17 4.21 55.51 22.34
CA GLY A 17 4.68 54.34 23.07
C GLY A 17 3.60 53.25 23.21
N ALA A 18 2.37 53.64 23.57
CA ALA A 18 1.24 52.71 23.65
C ALA A 18 0.89 52.09 22.28
N ALA A 19 0.93 52.89 21.21
CA ALA A 19 0.67 52.40 19.86
C ALA A 19 1.72 51.36 19.41
N ILE A 20 3.01 51.61 19.67
CA ILE A 20 4.09 50.68 19.34
C ILE A 20 3.93 49.35 20.08
N VAL A 21 3.56 49.38 21.37
CA VAL A 21 3.32 48.17 22.15
C VAL A 21 2.14 47.38 21.59
N MET A 22 1.02 48.04 21.26
CA MET A 22 -0.14 47.38 20.66
C MET A 22 0.19 46.73 19.31
N ILE A 23 0.96 47.42 18.47
CA ILE A 23 1.43 46.88 17.19
C ILE A 23 2.31 45.65 17.42
N GLY A 24 3.28 45.73 18.33
CA GLY A 24 4.17 44.62 18.66
C GLY A 24 3.41 43.38 19.16
N LEU A 25 2.43 43.58 20.04
CA LEU A 25 1.55 42.51 20.51
C LEU A 25 0.76 41.89 19.36
N PHE A 26 0.14 42.70 18.50
CA PHE A 26 -0.69 42.21 17.40
C PHE A 26 0.10 41.39 16.38
N TYR A 27 1.28 41.85 15.97
CA TYR A 27 2.15 41.10 15.06
C TYR A 27 2.71 39.84 15.72
N GLY A 28 3.14 39.93 16.98
CA GLY A 28 3.64 38.78 17.73
C GLY A 28 2.59 37.67 17.88
N THR A 29 1.36 38.03 18.29
CA THR A 29 0.27 37.05 18.43
C THR A 29 -0.13 36.46 17.09
N SER A 30 -0.17 37.26 16.02
CA SER A 30 -0.52 36.79 14.68
C SER A 30 0.52 35.83 14.12
N TYR A 31 1.82 36.11 14.33
CA TYR A 31 2.90 35.23 13.92
C TYR A 31 2.85 33.89 14.67
N VAL A 32 2.69 33.92 15.99
CA VAL A 32 2.58 32.71 16.81
C VAL A 32 1.36 31.88 16.41
N ALA A 33 0.20 32.51 16.18
CA ALA A 33 -1.01 31.81 15.73
C ALA A 33 -0.83 31.14 14.36
N SER A 34 -0.13 31.81 13.43
CA SER A 34 0.20 31.25 12.11
C SER A 34 1.09 30.02 12.22
N GLU A 35 2.17 30.10 13.01
CA GLU A 35 3.09 28.96 13.21
C GLU A 35 2.43 27.78 13.94
N ILE A 36 1.56 28.04 14.92
CA ILE A 36 0.74 26.98 15.56
C ILE A 36 -0.17 26.31 14.53
N THR A 37 -0.79 27.08 13.65
CA THR A 37 -1.69 26.54 12.61
C THR A 37 -0.93 25.69 11.61
N LYS A 38 0.26 26.13 11.17
CA LYS A 38 1.14 25.34 10.29
C LYS A 38 1.58 24.04 10.98
N SER A 39 2.03 24.11 12.23
CA SER A 39 2.45 22.95 13.01
C SER A 39 1.30 21.94 13.16
N LYS A 40 0.09 22.41 13.48
CA LYS A 40 -1.11 21.58 13.54
C LYS A 40 -1.39 20.87 12.21
N ASN A 41 -1.31 21.57 11.09
CA ASN A 41 -1.53 20.99 9.76
C ASN A 41 -0.48 19.91 9.42
N LEU A 42 0.79 20.14 9.76
CA LEU A 42 1.87 19.15 9.57
C LEU A 42 1.62 17.89 10.39
N ILE A 43 1.17 18.03 11.65
CA ILE A 43 0.82 16.89 12.51
C ILE A 43 -0.34 16.10 11.91
N PHE A 44 -1.40 16.76 11.43
CA PHE A 44 -2.52 16.06 10.78
C PHE A 44 -2.09 15.32 9.52
N LEU A 45 -1.19 15.90 8.73
CA LEU A 45 -0.66 15.25 7.54
C LEU A 45 0.12 13.98 7.90
N GLU A 46 0.97 14.03 8.94
CA GLU A 46 1.73 12.86 9.38
C GLU A 46 0.82 11.78 9.99
N VAL A 47 -0.21 12.16 10.76
CA VAL A 47 -1.23 11.23 11.29
C VAL A 47 -1.99 10.54 10.16
N ASN A 48 -2.41 11.29 9.14
CA ASN A 48 -3.07 10.70 7.96
C ASN A 48 -2.15 9.73 7.22
N LYS A 49 -0.88 10.08 7.06
CA LYS A 49 0.13 9.21 6.46
C LYS A 49 0.33 7.93 7.28
N PHE A 50 0.36 8.03 8.61
CA PHE A 50 0.44 6.87 9.50
C PHE A 50 -0.79 5.96 9.36
N ASN A 51 -2.00 6.54 9.34
CA ASN A 51 -3.24 5.79 9.17
C ASN A 51 -3.28 5.06 7.83
N ASN A 52 -2.89 5.73 6.73
CA ASN A 52 -2.79 5.10 5.41
C ASN A 52 -1.81 3.92 5.41
N LYS A 53 -0.63 4.08 6.04
CA LYS A 53 0.34 2.98 6.19
C LYS A 53 -0.22 1.83 7.01
N LYS A 54 -0.95 2.11 8.09
CA LYS A 54 -1.59 1.08 8.92
C LYS A 54 -2.66 0.30 8.13
N GLN A 55 -3.45 1.00 7.32
CA GLN A 55 -4.43 0.36 6.44
C GLN A 55 -3.77 -0.51 5.37
N LEU A 56 -2.69 -0.02 4.75
CA LEU A 56 -1.93 -0.79 3.77
C LEU A 56 -1.28 -2.03 4.40
N LEU A 57 -0.73 -1.92 5.61
CA LEU A 57 -0.22 -3.08 6.34
C LEU A 57 -1.32 -4.09 6.68
N ALA A 58 -2.52 -3.63 7.05
CA ALA A 58 -3.65 -4.52 7.31
C ALA A 58 -4.09 -5.26 6.03
N GLN A 59 -4.06 -4.61 4.87
CA GLN A 59 -4.33 -5.25 3.58
C GLN A 59 -3.24 -6.28 3.23
N ILE A 60 -1.95 -5.93 3.41
CA ILE A 60 -0.85 -6.89 3.20
C ILE A 60 -1.03 -8.10 4.12
N LYS A 61 -1.34 -7.90 5.40
CA LYS A 61 -1.59 -9.01 6.33
C LYS A 61 -2.80 -9.85 5.94
N ALA A 62 -3.87 -9.24 5.45
CA ALA A 62 -5.03 -9.97 4.96
C ALA A 62 -4.68 -10.80 3.72
N LEU A 63 -3.88 -10.24 2.80
CA LEU A 63 -3.37 -10.96 1.64
C LEU A 63 -2.40 -12.09 2.04
N GLU A 64 -1.54 -11.87 3.02
CA GLU A 64 -0.64 -12.89 3.58
C GLU A 64 -1.44 -14.00 4.28
N THR A 65 -2.50 -13.65 5.01
CA THR A 65 -3.43 -14.61 5.62
C THR A 65 -4.18 -15.43 4.55
N ASN A 66 -4.57 -14.79 3.44
CA ASN A 66 -5.20 -15.48 2.33
C ASN A 66 -4.21 -16.34 1.53
N LYS A 67 -2.95 -15.89 1.37
CA LYS A 67 -1.88 -16.71 0.77
C LYS A 67 -1.50 -17.90 1.65
N THR A 68 -1.55 -17.76 2.98
CA THR A 68 -1.26 -18.85 3.92
C THR A 68 -2.38 -19.89 4.03
N LEU A 69 -3.54 -19.66 3.40
CA LEU A 69 -4.46 -20.74 3.08
C LEU A 69 -3.88 -21.49 1.88
N GLU A 70 -2.87 -22.33 2.13
CA GLU A 70 -2.37 -23.27 1.13
C GLU A 70 -3.55 -24.17 0.71
N THR A 71 -3.98 -24.02 -0.53
CA THR A 71 -4.94 -24.97 -1.12
C THR A 71 -4.23 -26.31 -1.25
N SER A 72 -4.86 -27.38 -0.76
CA SER A 72 -4.28 -28.73 -0.91
C SER A 72 -4.09 -29.05 -2.40
N PRO A 73 -3.01 -29.76 -2.78
CA PRO A 73 -2.89 -30.30 -4.14
C PRO A 73 -4.16 -31.06 -4.59
N ASP A 74 -4.83 -31.76 -3.67
CA ASP A 74 -6.07 -32.49 -3.97
C ASP A 74 -7.24 -31.57 -4.32
N ASP A 75 -7.37 -30.44 -3.61
CA ASP A 75 -8.43 -29.45 -3.87
C ASP A 75 -8.22 -28.78 -5.23
N PHE A 76 -6.95 -28.52 -5.59
CA PHE A 76 -6.60 -27.99 -6.91
C PHE A 76 -6.93 -28.97 -8.03
N LEU A 77 -6.60 -30.26 -7.87
CA LEU A 77 -6.94 -31.29 -8.85
C LEU A 77 -8.46 -31.47 -8.99
N ALA A 78 -9.21 -31.35 -7.88
CA ALA A 78 -10.66 -31.35 -7.90
C ALA A 78 -11.24 -30.15 -8.68
N ASP A 79 -10.64 -28.96 -8.51
CA ASP A 79 -11.04 -27.77 -9.27
C ASP A 79 -10.70 -27.87 -10.76
N LEU A 80 -9.55 -28.46 -11.13
CA LEU A 80 -9.24 -28.76 -12.53
C LEU A 80 -10.28 -29.71 -13.14
N ALA A 81 -10.63 -30.78 -12.44
CA ALA A 81 -11.65 -31.75 -12.88
C ALA A 81 -13.04 -31.08 -13.04
N LYS A 82 -13.42 -30.20 -12.12
CA LYS A 82 -14.68 -29.45 -12.18
C LYS A 82 -14.74 -28.52 -13.40
N ASN A 83 -13.61 -27.99 -13.84
CA ASN A 83 -13.48 -27.18 -15.05
C ASN A 83 -13.31 -28.01 -16.33
N ASN A 84 -13.54 -29.33 -16.27
CA ASN A 84 -13.40 -30.28 -17.37
C ASN A 84 -11.98 -30.34 -17.97
N ILE A 85 -10.95 -30.03 -17.17
CA ILE A 85 -9.56 -30.18 -17.57
C ILE A 85 -9.16 -31.63 -17.29
N LEU A 86 -8.84 -32.36 -18.35
CA LEU A 86 -8.35 -33.74 -18.26
C LEU A 86 -6.87 -33.73 -17.88
N PHE A 87 -6.52 -34.50 -16.86
CA PHE A 87 -5.14 -34.67 -16.42
C PHE A 87 -4.81 -36.15 -16.20
N GLU A 88 -3.55 -36.50 -16.40
CA GLU A 88 -3.00 -37.83 -16.13
C GLU A 88 -2.02 -37.74 -14.97
N GLN A 89 -2.20 -38.59 -13.96
CA GLN A 89 -1.22 -38.75 -12.89
C GLN A 89 -0.25 -39.89 -13.24
N LYS A 90 1.05 -39.59 -13.30
CA LYS A 90 2.13 -40.55 -13.57
C LYS A 90 3.11 -40.52 -12.39
N GLY A 91 2.82 -41.34 -11.37
CA GLY A 91 3.53 -41.28 -10.10
C GLY A 91 3.21 -39.98 -9.36
N ASP A 92 4.25 -39.21 -9.02
CA ASP A 92 4.11 -37.94 -8.31
C ASP A 92 3.93 -36.73 -9.26
N GLU A 93 4.05 -36.93 -10.58
CA GLU A 93 3.86 -35.89 -11.59
C GLU A 93 2.44 -35.93 -12.18
N ILE A 94 1.83 -34.76 -12.31
CA ILE A 94 0.55 -34.52 -12.98
C ILE A 94 0.84 -33.95 -14.37
N PHE A 95 0.21 -34.51 -15.40
CA PHE A 95 0.35 -34.12 -16.79
C PHE A 95 -0.98 -33.63 -17.35
N ILE A 96 -0.98 -32.47 -17.99
CA ILE A 96 -2.13 -31.88 -18.67
C ILE A 96 -1.72 -31.58 -20.11
N SER A 97 -2.24 -32.34 -21.07
CA SER A 97 -1.88 -32.23 -22.48
C SER A 97 -3.00 -31.60 -23.31
N GLY A 98 -2.67 -31.11 -24.51
CA GLY A 98 -3.66 -30.55 -25.44
C GLY A 98 -4.22 -29.19 -25.02
N LEU A 99 -3.49 -28.43 -24.20
CA LEU A 99 -3.90 -27.11 -23.76
C LEU A 99 -3.67 -26.06 -24.83
N SER A 100 -4.58 -25.10 -24.94
CA SER A 100 -4.34 -23.85 -25.66
C SER A 100 -3.42 -22.93 -24.85
N ASN A 101 -2.77 -21.96 -25.51
CA ASN A 101 -1.95 -20.94 -24.84
C ASN A 101 -2.69 -20.23 -23.69
N LEU A 102 -3.97 -19.90 -23.89
CA LEU A 102 -4.76 -19.23 -22.88
C LEU A 102 -5.07 -20.14 -21.69
N ALA A 103 -5.48 -21.38 -21.96
CA ALA A 103 -5.78 -22.36 -20.92
C ALA A 103 -4.52 -22.72 -20.10
N ALA A 104 -3.37 -22.84 -20.76
CA ALA A 104 -2.11 -23.09 -20.08
C ALA A 104 -1.71 -21.95 -19.13
N LEU A 105 -1.85 -20.69 -19.59
CA LEU A 105 -1.60 -19.52 -18.75
C LEU A 105 -2.56 -19.45 -17.56
N GLU A 106 -3.85 -19.70 -17.78
CA GLU A 106 -4.86 -19.70 -16.73
C GLU A 106 -4.56 -20.73 -15.64
N ILE A 107 -4.17 -21.95 -16.02
CA ILE A 107 -3.77 -22.99 -15.07
C ILE A 107 -2.51 -22.56 -14.28
N MET A 108 -1.51 -21.97 -14.94
CA MET A 108 -0.31 -21.47 -14.26
C MET A 108 -0.64 -20.34 -13.27
N THR A 109 -1.50 -19.40 -13.66
CA THR A 109 -1.96 -18.32 -12.78
C THR A 109 -2.74 -18.87 -11.60
N ASN A 110 -3.62 -19.86 -11.81
CA ASN A 110 -4.37 -20.48 -10.73
C ASN A 110 -3.47 -21.18 -9.71
N ILE A 111 -2.36 -21.79 -10.14
CA ILE A 111 -1.37 -22.40 -9.23
C ILE A 111 -0.69 -21.33 -8.37
N GLU A 112 -0.29 -20.21 -8.99
CA GLU A 112 0.34 -19.10 -8.29
C GLU A 112 -0.62 -18.41 -7.30
N ASP A 113 -1.87 -18.20 -7.71
CA ASP A 113 -2.91 -17.55 -6.90
C ASP A 113 -3.39 -18.46 -5.75
N SER A 114 -3.41 -19.78 -5.96
CA SER A 114 -3.80 -20.77 -4.94
C SER A 114 -2.67 -21.11 -3.97
N ASN A 115 -1.48 -20.53 -4.15
CA ASN A 115 -0.28 -20.73 -3.34
C ASN A 115 0.03 -22.22 -3.07
N ILE A 116 -0.16 -23.07 -4.09
CA ILE A 116 0.11 -24.50 -3.96
C ILE A 116 1.60 -24.74 -4.08
N SER A 117 2.15 -25.53 -3.15
CA SER A 117 3.57 -25.85 -3.14
C SER A 117 3.93 -26.80 -4.28
N VAL A 118 4.58 -26.28 -5.33
CA VAL A 118 5.05 -27.05 -6.49
C VAL A 118 6.55 -27.28 -6.39
N GLU A 119 6.96 -28.54 -6.33
CA GLU A 119 8.37 -28.97 -6.34
C GLU A 119 9.01 -28.74 -7.72
N SER A 120 8.29 -29.07 -8.79
CA SER A 120 8.80 -28.90 -10.15
C SER A 120 7.69 -28.61 -11.15
N PHE A 121 8.02 -27.81 -12.16
CA PHE A 121 7.12 -27.43 -13.24
C PHE A 121 7.83 -27.54 -14.59
N LYS A 122 7.14 -28.11 -15.57
CA LYS A 122 7.60 -28.25 -16.95
C LYS A 122 6.52 -27.76 -17.90
N PHE A 123 6.94 -26.92 -18.83
CA PHE A 123 6.13 -26.40 -19.92
C PHE A 123 6.68 -26.93 -21.23
N ILE A 124 5.88 -27.69 -21.97
CA ILE A 124 6.27 -28.33 -23.23
C ILE A 124 5.33 -27.80 -24.32
N VAL A 125 5.91 -27.27 -25.40
CA VAL A 125 5.17 -26.88 -26.59
C VAL A 125 5.44 -27.93 -27.66
N ASP A 126 4.39 -28.61 -28.13
CA ASP A 126 4.51 -29.50 -29.28
C ASP A 126 4.42 -28.70 -30.59
N ASP A 127 4.91 -29.30 -31.68
CA ASP A 127 4.91 -28.73 -33.05
C ASP A 127 3.52 -28.29 -33.56
N SER A 128 2.45 -28.69 -32.86
CA SER A 128 1.04 -28.46 -33.23
C SER A 128 0.34 -27.31 -32.47
N THR A 129 1.07 -26.39 -31.83
CA THR A 129 0.55 -25.29 -30.97
C THR A 129 -0.16 -25.74 -29.69
N ASN A 130 -0.16 -27.05 -29.42
CA ASN A 130 -0.66 -27.61 -28.18
C ASN A 130 0.41 -27.52 -27.10
N ILE A 131 0.00 -27.11 -25.90
CA ILE A 131 0.85 -27.08 -24.72
C ILE A 131 0.56 -28.29 -23.87
N THR A 132 1.63 -28.88 -23.34
CA THR A 132 1.58 -29.83 -22.24
C THR A 132 2.21 -29.20 -21.01
N LEU A 133 1.47 -29.19 -19.92
CA LEU A 133 1.96 -28.79 -18.61
C LEU A 133 2.21 -30.04 -17.77
N SER A 134 3.32 -30.03 -17.03
CA SER A 134 3.63 -31.06 -16.04
C SER A 134 4.04 -30.42 -14.73
N PHE A 135 3.49 -30.90 -13.63
CA PHE A 135 3.71 -30.38 -12.29
C PHE A 135 3.98 -31.51 -11.32
N LYS A 136 4.88 -31.30 -10.37
CA LYS A 136 5.07 -32.14 -9.19
C LYS A 136 4.80 -31.28 -7.97
N PHE A 137 3.85 -31.67 -7.14
CA PHE A 137 3.58 -30.97 -5.88
C PHE A 137 4.60 -31.38 -4.81
N ASN A 138 4.93 -30.49 -3.88
CA ASN A 138 5.64 -30.87 -2.67
C ASN A 138 4.69 -31.70 -1.80
N GLY A 139 5.15 -32.89 -1.40
CA GLY A 139 4.43 -33.80 -0.49
C GLY A 139 4.51 -33.38 0.97
#